data_AF-A0A8S1CN63-F1
#
_entry.id   AF-A0A8S1CN63-F1
#
_cell.length_a   1.000
_cell.length_b   1.000
_cell.length_c   1.000
_cell.angle_alpha   90.00
_cell.angle_beta   90.00
_cell.angle_gamma   90.00
#
_symmetry.space_group_name_H-M   'P 1'
#
loop_
_entity.id
_entity.type
_entity.pdbx_description
1 polymer ?
#
loop_
_entity_poly.entity_id
_entity_poly.type
_entity_poly.pdbx_seq_one_letter_code
_entity_poly.pdbx_strand_id
1 'polypeptide(L)'
;MVPAAAADPVSVAIGDFGAWQARSLLLLFLVKIPAGWHMLSILFLAPFPETFGGSYICARDDDPANLSLADWIQTKHPVDQRYPSGFNPCYVYSNAINESTAANAYNVEKCEKFEFFVDLPTMVTEWSLVCERSVLVSLIQSLYIFGTAIGGVVTFFSLKIISPKTLIMVGTALQVSAGIAGALQPIFEVHCLLKLLIGLGTCLMFTAANQIIVDISTGWRKTVFSVSFEFFWSVGVITLGWLDAAADSWSTLHLTFSIPSIIFILIWSFFPESPRWLIAHGRFDNADNLLKFVANYNGRDLPEDFTTKKPLIASPGSTICQKLPKFRVFCLQIMWIGTVVHYYGALYNIRNVGGPTLPIRTSFAGAAEIIGTVIGLFLLLKSKHKFGTLSLLLLIGGTSCATSFAIPPNGQISNLDTLSFYTHIQILLFHIAKNLYF
;
A
#
# COMPACT_ATOMS: atom_id res chain seq x y z
N MET A 1 30.69 14.42 35.13
CA MET A 1 30.52 12.97 34.90
C MET A 1 29.03 12.66 34.99
N VAL A 2 28.40 12.38 33.85
CA VAL A 2 27.00 11.92 33.82
C VAL A 2 27.00 10.48 34.32
N PRO A 3 26.12 10.06 35.25
CA PRO A 3 26.07 8.69 35.71
C PRO A 3 25.86 7.78 34.51
N ALA A 4 26.69 6.74 34.36
CA ALA A 4 26.49 5.72 33.34
C ALA A 4 25.10 5.11 33.55
N ALA A 5 24.14 5.50 32.71
CA ALA A 5 22.85 4.85 32.69
C ALA A 5 23.11 3.35 32.51
N ALA A 6 22.71 2.54 33.50
CA ALA A 6 22.93 1.11 33.51
C ALA A 6 22.59 0.53 32.12
N ALA A 7 23.60 0.01 31.43
CA ALA A 7 23.48 -0.40 30.03
C ALA A 7 22.25 -1.30 29.86
N ASP A 8 21.47 -1.04 28.81
CA ASP A 8 20.29 -1.85 28.45
C ASP A 8 20.75 -3.31 28.25
N PRO A 9 20.25 -4.28 29.05
CA PRO A 9 20.72 -5.67 28.99
C PRO A 9 20.54 -6.27 27.59
N VAL A 10 19.53 -5.82 26.84
CA VAL A 10 19.32 -6.20 25.44
C VAL A 10 20.47 -5.70 24.57
N SER A 11 20.87 -4.44 24.72
CA SER A 11 21.96 -3.84 23.96
C SER A 11 23.31 -4.45 24.30
N VAL A 12 23.53 -4.86 25.56
CA VAL A 12 24.75 -5.57 25.99
C VAL A 12 24.85 -6.94 25.31
N ALA A 13 23.78 -7.74 25.35
CA ALA A 13 23.77 -9.08 24.78
C ALA A 13 23.82 -9.10 23.25
N ILE A 14 23.04 -8.24 22.61
CA ILE A 14 22.94 -8.19 21.15
C ILE A 14 24.18 -7.51 20.54
N GLY A 15 24.74 -6.52 21.24
CA GLY A 15 25.77 -5.65 20.70
C GLY A 15 25.27 -4.63 19.69
N ASP A 16 26.21 -4.06 18.93
CA ASP A 16 25.87 -3.02 17.97
C ASP A 16 25.23 -3.60 16.69
N PHE A 17 25.77 -4.70 16.14
CA PHE A 17 25.24 -5.44 14.99
C PHE A 17 25.99 -6.77 14.84
N GLY A 18 25.29 -7.81 14.39
CA GLY A 18 25.83 -9.15 14.20
C GLY A 18 25.06 -9.94 13.15
N ALA A 19 25.52 -11.16 12.88
CA ALA A 19 24.95 -12.02 11.84
C ALA A 19 23.48 -12.37 12.12
N TRP A 20 23.10 -12.51 13.39
CA TRP A 20 21.71 -12.76 13.77
C TRP A 20 20.80 -11.58 13.41
N GLN A 21 21.23 -10.34 13.69
CA GLN A 21 20.48 -9.13 13.32
C GLN A 21 20.37 -9.02 11.80
N ALA A 22 21.47 -9.25 11.06
CA ALA A 22 21.46 -9.16 9.60
C ALA A 22 20.42 -10.11 8.98
N ARG A 23 20.41 -11.38 9.40
CA ARG A 23 19.42 -12.38 8.97
C ARG A 23 18.00 -11.98 9.38
N SER A 24 17.82 -11.56 10.62
CA SER A 24 16.52 -11.18 11.17
C SER A 24 15.92 -9.99 10.43
N LEU A 25 16.72 -8.95 10.18
CA LEU A 25 16.32 -7.78 9.40
C LEU A 25 15.97 -8.14 7.96
N LEU A 26 16.76 -8.99 7.30
CA LEU A 26 16.46 -9.43 5.94
C LEU A 26 15.09 -10.13 5.86
N LEU A 27 14.79 -11.04 6.79
CA LEU A 27 13.48 -11.71 6.85
C LEU A 27 12.33 -10.72 7.08
N LEU A 28 12.51 -9.80 8.03
CA LEU A 28 11.53 -8.75 8.32
C LEU A 28 11.34 -7.83 7.12
N PHE A 29 12.39 -7.51 6.38
CA PHE A 29 12.33 -6.65 5.20
C PHE A 29 11.62 -7.33 4.03
N LEU A 30 11.92 -8.59 3.75
CA LEU A 30 11.31 -9.35 2.66
C LEU A 30 9.79 -9.46 2.81
N VAL A 31 9.28 -9.57 4.04
CA VAL A 31 7.84 -9.66 4.31
C VAL A 31 7.04 -8.43 3.85
N LYS A 32 7.72 -7.29 3.60
CA LYS A 32 7.08 -6.05 3.18
C LYS A 32 6.88 -5.93 1.67
N ILE A 33 7.56 -6.74 0.86
CA ILE A 33 7.39 -6.72 -0.60
C ILE A 33 5.93 -6.98 -1.00
N PRO A 34 5.24 -8.02 -0.47
CA PRO A 34 3.83 -8.25 -0.79
C PRO A 34 2.88 -7.12 -0.42
N ALA A 35 3.20 -6.33 0.61
CA ALA A 35 2.38 -5.18 1.00
C ALA A 35 2.28 -4.16 -0.16
N GLY A 36 3.38 -3.95 -0.88
CA GLY A 36 3.42 -3.10 -2.08
C GLY A 36 2.55 -3.66 -3.20
N TRP A 37 2.63 -4.97 -3.45
CA TRP A 37 1.80 -5.63 -4.46
C TRP A 37 0.31 -5.47 -4.18
N HIS A 38 -0.14 -5.79 -2.97
CA HIS A 38 -1.57 -5.73 -2.64
C HIS A 38 -2.10 -4.30 -2.65
N MET A 39 -1.36 -3.32 -2.13
CA MET A 39 -1.82 -1.93 -2.09
C MET A 39 -1.99 -1.32 -3.49
N LEU A 40 -1.04 -1.56 -4.39
CA LEU A 40 -1.07 -0.98 -5.73
C LEU A 40 -1.73 -1.89 -6.77
N SER A 41 -2.11 -3.12 -6.39
CA SER A 41 -2.76 -4.08 -7.29
C SER A 41 -3.94 -3.51 -8.07
N ILE A 42 -4.72 -2.60 -7.48
CA ILE A 42 -5.89 -2.02 -8.16
C ILE A 42 -5.52 -1.37 -9.50
N LEU A 43 -4.29 -0.84 -9.62
CA LEU A 43 -3.79 -0.23 -10.86
C LEU A 43 -3.83 -1.18 -12.04
N PHE A 44 -3.58 -2.47 -11.79
CA PHE A 44 -3.48 -3.52 -12.79
C PHE A 44 -4.68 -4.48 -12.78
N LEU A 45 -5.38 -4.61 -11.65
CA LEU A 45 -6.58 -5.44 -11.56
C LEU A 45 -7.80 -4.81 -12.23
N ALA A 46 -7.93 -3.48 -12.15
CA ALA A 46 -9.09 -2.75 -12.65
C ALA A 46 -8.74 -1.71 -13.73
N PRO A 47 -8.07 -2.10 -14.84
CA PRO A 47 -7.87 -1.23 -15.97
C PRO A 47 -9.21 -0.96 -16.66
N PHE A 48 -9.45 0.30 -17.05
CA PHE A 48 -10.61 0.66 -17.85
C PHE A 48 -10.41 0.20 -19.30
N PRO A 49 -11.43 -0.37 -19.97
CA PRO A 49 -11.31 -0.88 -21.34
C PRO A 49 -10.74 0.15 -22.33
N GLU A 50 -11.25 1.38 -22.27
CA GLU A 50 -10.85 2.50 -23.14
C GLU A 50 -9.35 2.83 -23.04
N THR A 51 -8.75 2.62 -21.86
CA THR A 51 -7.32 2.92 -21.62
C THR A 51 -6.38 1.91 -22.31
N PHE A 52 -6.89 0.74 -22.68
CA PHE A 52 -6.09 -0.36 -23.25
C PHE A 52 -6.55 -0.76 -24.66
N GLY A 53 -7.21 0.16 -25.39
CA GLY A 53 -7.67 -0.09 -26.75
C GLY A 53 -8.92 -0.97 -26.85
N GLY A 54 -9.51 -1.33 -25.72
CA GLY A 54 -10.81 -2.01 -25.67
C GLY A 54 -11.97 -1.02 -25.73
N SER A 55 -13.14 -1.51 -26.13
CA SER A 55 -14.38 -0.73 -26.13
C SER A 55 -15.51 -1.51 -25.46
N TYR A 56 -16.58 -0.82 -25.10
CA TYR A 56 -17.78 -1.46 -24.55
C TYR A 56 -19.03 -0.72 -25.02
N ILE A 57 -20.12 -1.46 -25.09
CA ILE A 57 -21.43 -0.96 -25.48
C ILE A 57 -22.48 -1.45 -24.50
N CYS A 58 -23.69 -0.89 -24.58
CA CYS A 58 -24.81 -1.49 -23.89
C CYS A 58 -25.15 -2.83 -24.53
N ALA A 59 -25.38 -3.85 -23.71
CA ALA A 59 -25.62 -5.21 -24.14
C ALA A 59 -26.81 -5.30 -25.11
N ARG A 60 -26.65 -6.13 -26.14
CA ARG A 60 -27.66 -6.35 -27.19
C ARG A 60 -28.69 -7.43 -26.83
N ASP A 61 -28.66 -7.94 -25.59
CA ASP A 61 -29.51 -9.06 -25.14
C ASP A 61 -31.02 -8.76 -25.31
N ASP A 62 -31.40 -7.48 -25.32
CA ASP A 62 -32.76 -6.99 -25.50
C ASP A 62 -32.98 -6.37 -26.90
N ASP A 63 -32.27 -6.83 -27.94
CA ASP A 63 -32.45 -6.34 -29.31
C ASP A 63 -33.54 -7.14 -30.07
N PRO A 64 -34.79 -6.65 -30.15
CA PRO A 64 -35.84 -7.33 -30.91
C PRO A 64 -35.60 -7.30 -32.43
N ALA A 65 -34.72 -6.42 -32.92
CA ALA A 65 -34.49 -6.19 -34.34
C ALA A 65 -33.26 -6.95 -34.88
N ASN A 66 -32.48 -7.61 -34.02
CA ASN A 66 -31.25 -8.35 -34.36
C ASN A 66 -30.33 -7.53 -35.29
N LEU A 67 -30.10 -6.28 -34.90
CA LEU A 67 -29.32 -5.29 -35.64
C LEU A 67 -27.86 -5.70 -35.71
N SER A 68 -27.19 -5.26 -36.78
CA SER A 68 -25.73 -5.34 -36.84
C SER A 68 -25.13 -4.46 -35.73
N LEU A 69 -23.90 -4.75 -35.31
CA LEU A 69 -23.21 -3.96 -34.28
C LEU A 69 -23.16 -2.47 -34.62
N ALA A 70 -22.92 -2.14 -35.90
CA ALA A 70 -22.85 -0.74 -36.34
C ALA A 70 -24.22 -0.06 -36.26
N ASP A 71 -25.27 -0.74 -36.72
CA ASP A 71 -26.64 -0.21 -36.70
C ASP A 71 -27.17 -0.06 -35.27
N TRP A 72 -26.81 -1.01 -34.38
CA TRP A 72 -27.13 -0.94 -32.96
C TRP A 72 -26.53 0.32 -32.32
N ILE A 73 -25.24 0.57 -32.54
CA ILE A 73 -24.55 1.76 -32.00
C ILE A 73 -25.21 3.03 -32.53
N GLN A 74 -25.44 3.12 -33.84
CA GLN A 74 -26.00 4.32 -34.46
C GLN A 74 -27.45 4.60 -34.04
N THR A 75 -28.24 3.55 -33.83
CA THR A 75 -29.69 3.67 -33.58
C THR A 75 -30.02 3.79 -32.10
N LYS A 76 -29.30 3.07 -31.23
CA LYS A 76 -29.65 2.96 -29.81
C LYS A 76 -28.85 3.86 -28.90
N HIS A 77 -27.64 4.28 -29.27
CA HIS A 77 -26.80 5.09 -28.40
C HIS A 77 -26.87 6.59 -28.72
N PRO A 78 -26.91 7.47 -27.70
CA PRO A 78 -26.83 8.91 -27.92
C PRO A 78 -25.44 9.32 -28.40
N VAL A 79 -25.41 10.21 -29.39
CA VAL A 79 -24.17 10.81 -29.89
C VAL A 79 -23.57 11.72 -28.82
N ASP A 80 -22.31 11.48 -28.46
CA ASP A 80 -21.60 12.25 -27.44
C ASP A 80 -20.11 12.34 -27.80
N GLN A 81 -19.69 13.52 -28.26
CA GLN A 81 -18.31 13.77 -28.68
C GLN A 81 -17.30 13.80 -27.53
N ARG A 82 -17.76 13.73 -26.26
CA ARG A 82 -16.85 13.60 -25.11
C ARG A 82 -16.18 12.23 -25.05
N TYR A 83 -16.80 11.22 -25.66
CA TYR A 83 -16.24 9.89 -25.75
C TYR A 83 -15.41 9.76 -27.03
N PRO A 84 -14.23 9.12 -26.99
CA PRO A 84 -13.42 8.87 -28.19
C PRO A 84 -14.17 8.09 -29.27
N SER A 85 -15.13 7.26 -28.87
CA SER A 85 -16.01 6.49 -29.75
C SER A 85 -17.09 7.32 -30.43
N GLY A 86 -17.30 8.58 -30.02
CA GLY A 86 -18.32 9.48 -30.58
C GLY A 86 -19.76 9.20 -30.11
N PHE A 87 -19.97 8.22 -29.24
CA PHE A 87 -21.27 7.90 -28.64
C PHE A 87 -21.13 7.61 -27.14
N ASN A 88 -22.23 7.76 -26.40
CA ASN A 88 -22.27 7.46 -24.98
C ASN A 88 -22.70 6.00 -24.73
N PRO A 89 -21.81 5.12 -24.24
CA PRO A 89 -22.13 3.71 -24.02
C PRO A 89 -23.03 3.48 -22.78
N CYS A 90 -23.16 4.48 -21.91
CA CYS A 90 -23.86 4.36 -20.62
C CYS A 90 -25.38 4.49 -20.70
N TYR A 91 -25.87 4.95 -21.84
CA TYR A 91 -27.27 5.27 -22.06
C TYR A 91 -27.76 4.71 -23.38
N VAL A 92 -29.03 4.34 -23.43
CA VAL A 92 -29.71 3.85 -24.63
C VAL A 92 -31.06 4.54 -24.81
N TYR A 93 -31.51 4.64 -26.06
CA TYR A 93 -32.83 5.17 -26.38
C TYR A 93 -33.91 4.08 -26.23
N SER A 94 -34.89 4.30 -25.36
CA SER A 94 -35.94 3.31 -25.03
C SER A 94 -36.89 3.04 -26.22
N ASN A 95 -37.13 4.05 -27.05
CA ASN A 95 -38.16 4.03 -28.10
C ASN A 95 -37.58 4.15 -29.52
N ALA A 96 -36.28 3.88 -29.70
CA ALA A 96 -35.67 3.91 -31.03
C ALA A 96 -36.12 2.67 -31.84
N ILE A 97 -37.19 2.83 -32.62
CA ILE A 97 -37.63 1.89 -33.64
C ILE A 97 -37.39 2.59 -34.99
N ASN A 98 -36.68 1.90 -35.88
CA ASN A 98 -36.28 2.27 -37.26
C ASN A 98 -36.56 3.71 -37.74
N GLU A 99 -35.45 4.36 -38.10
CA GLU A 99 -35.32 5.55 -38.95
C GLU A 99 -36.15 6.80 -38.60
N SER A 100 -35.40 7.80 -38.13
CA SER A 100 -35.55 9.20 -38.51
C SER A 100 -36.87 9.90 -38.17
N THR A 101 -37.11 10.20 -36.88
CA THR A 101 -37.83 11.43 -36.55
C THR A 101 -37.28 12.05 -35.27
N ALA A 102 -36.85 13.31 -35.39
CA ALA A 102 -36.46 14.27 -34.34
C ALA A 102 -35.66 13.73 -33.13
N ALA A 103 -34.37 14.08 -33.07
CA ALA A 103 -33.45 13.88 -31.93
C ALA A 103 -33.94 14.43 -30.56
N ASN A 104 -35.15 14.97 -30.47
CA ASN A 104 -35.69 15.68 -29.31
C ASN A 104 -36.83 14.93 -28.57
N ALA A 105 -37.18 13.70 -28.95
CA ALA A 105 -38.31 12.96 -28.35
C ALA A 105 -37.96 11.54 -27.87
N TYR A 106 -36.68 11.18 -27.81
CA TYR A 106 -36.27 9.87 -27.28
C TYR A 106 -36.06 9.94 -25.78
N ASN A 107 -36.77 9.08 -25.04
CA ASN A 107 -36.45 8.83 -23.65
C ASN A 107 -35.12 8.08 -23.58
N VAL A 108 -34.23 8.58 -22.73
CA VAL A 108 -32.91 8.02 -22.50
C VAL A 108 -32.96 7.20 -21.23
N GLU A 109 -32.65 5.91 -21.36
CA GLU A 109 -32.59 4.98 -20.25
C GLU A 109 -31.13 4.60 -19.94
N LYS A 110 -30.87 4.31 -18.68
CA LYS A 110 -29.55 3.91 -18.21
C LYS A 110 -29.30 2.46 -18.61
N CYS A 111 -28.13 2.20 -19.17
CA CYS A 111 -27.71 0.85 -19.48
C CYS A 111 -27.35 0.07 -18.20
N GLU A 112 -27.91 -1.13 -18.04
CA GLU A 112 -27.64 -2.00 -16.88
C GLU A 112 -26.60 -3.10 -17.16
N LYS A 113 -26.53 -3.58 -18.40
CA LYS A 113 -25.65 -4.67 -18.83
C LYS A 113 -24.77 -4.22 -19.99
N PHE A 114 -23.51 -4.62 -19.99
CA PHE A 114 -22.54 -4.17 -20.99
C PHE A 114 -21.92 -5.34 -21.72
N GLU A 115 -21.71 -5.17 -23.03
CA GLU A 115 -20.89 -6.05 -23.86
C GLU A 115 -19.50 -5.42 -23.99
N PHE A 116 -18.46 -6.15 -23.59
CA PHE A 116 -17.07 -5.68 -23.57
C PHE A 116 -16.27 -6.32 -24.71
N PHE A 117 -15.63 -5.49 -25.52
CA PHE A 117 -14.70 -5.90 -26.57
C PHE A 117 -13.27 -5.70 -26.07
N VAL A 118 -12.79 -6.66 -25.28
CA VAL A 118 -11.45 -6.68 -24.68
C VAL A 118 -10.78 -8.04 -24.92
N ASP A 119 -9.45 -8.04 -25.02
CA ASP A 119 -8.69 -9.28 -25.23
C ASP A 119 -8.65 -10.17 -23.98
N LEU A 120 -8.59 -9.55 -22.78
CA LEU A 120 -8.49 -10.26 -21.50
C LEU A 120 -9.52 -9.73 -20.49
N PRO A 121 -10.09 -10.60 -19.64
CA PRO A 121 -11.06 -10.21 -18.63
C PRO A 121 -10.39 -9.43 -17.49
N THR A 122 -11.00 -8.32 -17.12
CA THR A 122 -10.54 -7.43 -16.04
C THR A 122 -11.59 -7.33 -14.95
N MET A 123 -11.19 -6.85 -13.77
CA MET A 123 -12.13 -6.60 -12.67
C MET A 123 -13.26 -5.64 -13.09
N VAL A 124 -12.97 -4.69 -13.98
CA VAL A 124 -13.95 -3.72 -14.49
C VAL A 124 -14.96 -4.41 -15.40
N THR A 125 -14.51 -5.30 -16.29
CA THR A 125 -15.41 -5.98 -17.23
C THR A 125 -16.26 -7.03 -16.52
N GLU A 126 -15.69 -7.76 -15.57
CA GLU A 126 -16.40 -8.84 -14.86
C GLU A 126 -17.54 -8.32 -13.99
N TRP A 127 -17.34 -7.21 -13.29
CA TRP A 127 -18.39 -6.60 -12.46
C TRP A 127 -19.09 -5.41 -13.11
N SER A 128 -18.82 -5.14 -14.39
CA SER A 128 -19.39 -4.01 -15.15
C SER A 128 -19.22 -2.67 -14.41
N LEU A 129 -18.00 -2.37 -13.99
CA LEU A 129 -17.63 -1.17 -13.23
C LEU A 129 -17.37 0.04 -14.15
N VAL A 130 -18.24 0.27 -15.12
CA VAL A 130 -18.20 1.39 -16.05
C VAL A 130 -19.29 2.42 -15.72
N CYS A 131 -19.28 3.57 -16.40
CA CYS A 131 -20.32 4.60 -16.23
C CYS A 131 -20.46 5.06 -14.77
N GLU A 132 -21.68 5.17 -14.24
CA GLU A 132 -21.92 5.53 -12.83
C GLU A 132 -21.32 4.54 -11.82
N ARG A 133 -21.08 3.28 -12.23
CA ARG A 133 -20.46 2.26 -11.37
C ARG A 133 -18.93 2.36 -11.33
N SER A 134 -18.31 3.22 -12.14
CA SER A 134 -16.85 3.42 -12.14
C SER A 134 -16.30 3.89 -10.79
N VAL A 135 -17.10 4.62 -10.00
CA VAL A 135 -16.74 5.05 -8.64
C VAL A 135 -16.49 3.88 -7.68
N LEU A 136 -17.01 2.69 -7.97
CA LEU A 136 -16.81 1.49 -7.16
C LEU A 136 -15.37 0.97 -7.21
N VAL A 137 -14.61 1.27 -8.27
CA VAL A 137 -13.16 0.98 -8.33
C VAL A 137 -12.44 1.78 -7.23
N SER A 138 -12.78 3.05 -7.06
CA SER A 138 -12.26 3.91 -5.98
C SER A 138 -12.72 3.45 -4.60
N LEU A 139 -13.93 2.90 -4.48
CA LEU A 139 -14.44 2.31 -3.24
C LEU A 139 -13.58 1.11 -2.80
N ILE A 140 -13.27 0.18 -3.71
CA ILE A 140 -12.41 -0.98 -3.41
C ILE A 140 -11.08 -0.52 -2.79
N GLN A 141 -10.46 0.48 -3.40
CA GLN A 141 -9.19 1.01 -2.91
C GLN A 141 -9.33 1.74 -1.56
N SER A 142 -10.41 2.49 -1.40
CA SER A 142 -10.72 3.18 -0.14
C SER A 142 -10.91 2.19 1.00
N LEU A 143 -11.57 1.05 0.75
CA LEU A 143 -11.76 -0.02 1.74
C LEU A 143 -10.45 -0.66 2.17
N TYR A 144 -9.49 -0.86 1.26
CA TYR A 144 -8.14 -1.31 1.62
C TYR A 144 -7.44 -0.31 2.55
N ILE A 145 -7.46 0.98 2.20
CA ILE A 145 -6.83 2.05 3.00
C ILE A 145 -7.51 2.14 4.38
N PHE A 146 -8.84 2.05 4.41
CA PHE A 146 -9.61 2.02 5.65
C PHE A 146 -9.26 0.80 6.52
N GLY A 147 -9.15 -0.38 5.90
CA GLY A 147 -8.65 -1.60 6.55
C GLY A 147 -7.26 -1.41 7.15
N THR A 148 -6.36 -0.75 6.42
CA THR A 148 -5.01 -0.40 6.91
C THR A 148 -5.08 0.51 8.14
N ALA A 149 -5.94 1.53 8.13
CA ALA A 149 -6.14 2.42 9.27
C ALA A 149 -6.66 1.68 10.51
N ILE A 150 -7.66 0.80 10.34
CA ILE A 150 -8.16 -0.08 11.41
C ILE A 150 -7.03 -0.97 11.92
N GLY A 151 -6.26 -1.59 11.01
CA GLY A 151 -5.14 -2.46 11.33
C GLY A 151 -4.09 -1.77 12.20
N GLY A 152 -3.81 -0.48 11.97
CA GLY A 152 -2.90 0.30 12.81
C GLY A 152 -3.40 0.45 14.25
N VAL A 153 -4.69 0.77 14.43
CA VAL A 153 -5.32 0.86 15.75
C VAL A 153 -5.34 -0.50 16.44
N VAL A 154 -5.76 -1.55 15.73
CA VAL A 154 -5.77 -2.93 16.24
C VAL A 154 -4.37 -3.33 16.71
N THR A 155 -3.35 -3.12 15.88
CA THR A 155 -1.96 -3.47 16.20
C THR A 155 -1.46 -2.76 17.44
N PHE A 156 -1.77 -1.47 17.60
CA PHE A 156 -1.38 -0.69 18.78
C PHE A 156 -1.91 -1.30 20.09
N PHE A 157 -3.15 -1.76 20.09
CA PHE A 157 -3.72 -2.45 21.27
C PHE A 157 -3.20 -3.88 21.40
N SER A 158 -3.12 -4.62 20.30
CA SER A 158 -2.67 -6.00 20.29
C SER A 158 -1.23 -6.17 20.76
N LEU A 159 -0.32 -5.24 20.44
CA LEU A 159 1.09 -5.29 20.87
C LEU A 159 1.27 -5.26 22.41
N LYS A 160 0.25 -4.88 23.17
CA LYS A 160 0.27 -4.90 24.66
C LYS A 160 -0.03 -6.28 25.26
N ILE A 161 -0.43 -7.24 24.43
CA ILE A 161 -0.93 -8.55 24.88
C ILE A 161 -0.33 -9.68 24.04
N ILE A 162 -0.22 -9.46 22.73
CA ILE A 162 0.24 -10.43 21.73
C ILE A 162 1.65 -10.05 21.29
N SER A 163 2.52 -11.05 21.12
CA SER A 163 3.90 -10.81 20.71
C SER A 163 3.98 -10.24 19.29
N PRO A 164 4.93 -9.34 19.00
CA PRO A 164 5.11 -8.80 17.66
C PRO A 164 5.31 -9.89 16.61
N LYS A 165 6.06 -10.95 16.92
CA LYS A 165 6.23 -12.11 16.01
C LYS A 165 4.89 -12.75 15.66
N THR A 166 4.02 -12.94 16.64
CA THR A 166 2.69 -13.51 16.43
C THR A 166 1.81 -12.60 15.58
N LEU A 167 1.89 -11.28 15.77
CA LEU A 167 1.13 -10.32 14.96
C LEU A 167 1.59 -10.26 13.51
N ILE A 168 2.89 -10.41 13.24
CA ILE A 168 3.40 -10.58 11.88
C ILE A 168 2.71 -11.77 11.23
N MET A 169 2.69 -12.91 11.92
CA MET A 169 2.10 -14.14 11.42
C MET A 169 0.59 -14.04 11.17
N VAL A 170 -0.16 -13.48 12.12
CA VAL A 170 -1.60 -13.26 11.98
C VAL A 170 -1.88 -12.29 10.83
N GLY A 171 -1.12 -11.21 10.72
CA GLY A 171 -1.24 -10.23 9.64
C GLY A 171 -0.96 -10.83 8.26
N THR A 172 0.16 -11.55 8.11
CA THR A 172 0.52 -12.24 6.87
C THR A 172 -0.53 -13.30 6.51
N ALA A 173 -0.97 -14.13 7.45
CA ALA A 173 -1.98 -15.16 7.20
C ALA A 173 -3.32 -14.55 6.76
N LEU A 174 -3.75 -13.47 7.39
CA LEU A 174 -4.97 -12.75 7.01
C LEU A 174 -4.84 -12.14 5.60
N GLN A 175 -3.72 -11.48 5.32
CA GLN A 175 -3.44 -10.89 4.02
C GLN A 175 -3.46 -11.94 2.90
N VAL A 176 -2.80 -13.08 3.10
CA VAL A 176 -2.70 -14.16 2.12
C VAL A 176 -4.06 -14.85 1.91
N SER A 177 -4.73 -15.24 3.00
CA SER A 177 -6.02 -15.92 2.90
C SER A 177 -7.09 -15.03 2.26
N ALA A 178 -7.16 -13.75 2.66
CA ALA A 178 -8.08 -12.80 2.06
C ALA A 178 -7.72 -12.46 0.60
N GLY A 179 -6.42 -12.43 0.26
CA GLY A 179 -5.93 -12.26 -1.11
C GLY A 179 -6.35 -13.39 -2.04
N ILE A 180 -6.12 -14.65 -1.63
CA ILE A 180 -6.53 -15.84 -2.38
C ILE A 180 -8.05 -15.90 -2.51
N ALA A 181 -8.78 -15.74 -1.40
CA ALA A 181 -10.24 -15.72 -1.44
C ALA A 181 -10.76 -14.59 -2.34
N GLY A 182 -10.12 -13.42 -2.30
CA GLY A 182 -10.52 -12.25 -3.09
C GLY A 182 -10.25 -12.40 -4.58
N ALA A 183 -9.31 -13.26 -4.96
CA ALA A 183 -9.05 -13.60 -6.36
C ALA A 183 -10.09 -14.58 -6.93
N LEU A 184 -10.59 -15.51 -6.10
CA LEU A 184 -11.48 -16.58 -6.53
C LEU A 184 -12.98 -16.25 -6.40
N GLN A 185 -13.31 -15.08 -5.84
CA GLN A 185 -14.68 -14.74 -5.49
C GLN A 185 -15.43 -14.03 -6.62
N PRO A 186 -16.61 -14.53 -7.05
CA PRO A 186 -17.42 -13.88 -8.08
C PRO A 186 -18.29 -12.71 -7.57
N ILE A 187 -18.52 -12.62 -6.25
CA ILE A 187 -19.40 -11.60 -5.65
C ILE A 187 -18.60 -10.34 -5.29
N PHE A 188 -18.98 -9.22 -5.88
CA PHE A 188 -18.34 -7.91 -5.72
C PHE A 188 -18.27 -7.46 -4.25
N GLU A 189 -19.35 -7.58 -3.49
CA GLU A 189 -19.44 -7.15 -2.09
C GLU A 189 -18.48 -7.93 -1.19
N VAL A 190 -18.34 -9.23 -1.47
CA VAL A 190 -17.40 -10.08 -0.73
C VAL A 190 -15.96 -9.72 -1.10
N HIS A 191 -15.66 -9.40 -2.36
CA HIS A 191 -14.36 -8.88 -2.75
C HIS A 191 -14.01 -7.57 -2.01
N CYS A 192 -14.99 -6.67 -1.87
CA CYS A 192 -14.84 -5.43 -1.11
C CYS A 192 -14.48 -5.68 0.36
N LEU A 193 -15.18 -6.61 1.02
CA LEU A 193 -14.87 -7.01 2.40
C LEU A 193 -13.46 -7.63 2.50
N LEU A 194 -13.10 -8.50 1.56
CA LEU A 194 -11.79 -9.13 1.54
C LEU A 194 -10.68 -8.09 1.35
N LYS A 195 -10.87 -7.07 0.51
CA LYS A 195 -9.90 -5.97 0.35
C LYS A 195 -9.67 -5.19 1.64
N LEU A 196 -10.71 -4.97 2.44
CA LEU A 196 -10.58 -4.40 3.79
C LEU A 196 -9.74 -5.30 4.70
N LEU A 197 -10.00 -6.61 4.69
CA LEU A 197 -9.24 -7.58 5.49
C LEU A 197 -7.77 -7.69 5.07
N ILE A 198 -7.48 -7.62 3.77
CA ILE A 198 -6.10 -7.56 3.25
C ILE A 198 -5.41 -6.32 3.82
N GLY A 199 -6.02 -5.14 3.72
CA GLY A 199 -5.43 -3.91 4.28
C GLY A 199 -5.18 -3.99 5.79
N LEU A 200 -6.12 -4.57 6.55
CA LEU A 200 -5.98 -4.81 7.98
C LEU A 200 -4.78 -5.72 8.27
N GLY A 201 -4.71 -6.88 7.61
CA GLY A 201 -3.61 -7.84 7.74
C GLY A 201 -2.25 -7.26 7.38
N THR A 202 -2.18 -6.51 6.28
CA THR A 202 -0.96 -5.81 5.85
C THR A 202 -0.44 -4.87 6.95
N CYS A 203 -1.32 -4.08 7.58
CA CYS A 203 -0.91 -3.13 8.61
C CYS A 203 -0.44 -3.81 9.90
N LEU A 204 -1.12 -4.88 10.32
CA LEU A 204 -0.68 -5.75 11.41
C LEU A 204 0.74 -6.25 11.20
N MET A 205 0.99 -6.78 10.00
CA MET A 205 2.26 -7.34 9.62
C MET A 205 3.40 -6.31 9.67
N PHE A 206 3.33 -5.22 8.89
CA PHE A 206 4.48 -4.30 8.80
C PHE A 206 4.68 -3.49 10.09
N THR A 207 3.61 -3.19 10.84
CA THR A 207 3.73 -2.42 12.08
C THR A 207 4.43 -3.25 13.16
N ALA A 208 4.03 -4.53 13.31
CA ALA A 208 4.70 -5.45 14.21
C ALA A 208 6.14 -5.76 13.78
N ALA A 209 6.40 -5.88 12.46
CA ALA A 209 7.75 -6.04 11.94
C ALA A 209 8.66 -4.84 12.30
N ASN A 210 8.17 -3.61 12.12
CA ASN A 210 8.93 -2.41 12.48
C ASN A 210 9.20 -2.32 13.98
N GLN A 211 8.28 -2.77 14.84
CA GLN A 211 8.53 -2.88 16.28
C GLN A 211 9.73 -3.78 16.58
N ILE A 212 9.82 -4.96 15.94
CA ILE A 212 10.98 -5.85 16.12
C ILE A 212 12.26 -5.21 15.59
N ILE A 213 12.22 -4.56 14.42
CA ILE A 213 13.38 -3.84 13.84
C ILE A 213 13.94 -2.84 14.85
N VAL A 214 13.08 -2.01 15.47
CA VAL A 214 13.48 -1.04 16.50
C VAL A 214 14.01 -1.73 17.75
N ASP A 215 13.42 -2.86 18.14
CA ASP A 215 13.78 -3.60 19.36
C ASP A 215 15.15 -4.28 19.27
N ILE A 216 15.52 -4.82 18.11
CA ILE A 216 16.81 -5.50 17.91
C ILE A 216 17.95 -4.55 17.49
N SER A 217 17.62 -3.26 17.29
CA SER A 217 18.57 -2.24 16.83
C SER A 217 18.97 -1.28 17.96
N THR A 218 20.12 -0.62 17.81
CA THR A 218 20.67 0.33 18.79
C THR A 218 21.16 1.63 18.12
N GLY A 219 21.15 2.73 18.88
CA GLY A 219 21.67 4.03 18.42
C GLY A 219 21.06 4.54 17.10
N TRP A 220 21.91 5.09 16.23
CA TRP A 220 21.55 5.62 14.91
C TRP A 220 21.10 4.52 13.92
N ARG A 221 21.48 3.25 14.16
CA ARG A 221 21.11 2.12 13.32
C ARG A 221 19.61 1.81 13.36
N LYS A 222 18.94 2.13 14.48
CA LYS A 222 17.47 2.07 14.58
C LYS A 222 16.81 2.83 13.42
N THR A 223 17.18 4.09 13.26
CA THR A 223 16.66 4.95 12.18
C THR A 223 17.02 4.38 10.81
N VAL A 224 18.26 3.94 10.61
CA VAL A 224 18.69 3.37 9.32
C VAL A 224 17.88 2.14 8.95
N PHE A 225 17.71 1.18 9.86
CA PHE A 225 17.00 -0.07 9.54
C PHE A 225 15.49 0.14 9.41
N SER A 226 14.88 0.98 10.25
CA SER A 226 13.47 1.34 10.09
C SER A 226 13.17 2.07 8.78
N VAL A 227 14.06 2.96 8.33
CA VAL A 227 13.91 3.63 7.03
C VAL A 227 14.24 2.69 5.87
N SER A 228 15.26 1.84 6.02
CA SER A 228 15.62 0.84 4.99
C SER A 228 14.51 -0.18 4.75
N PHE A 229 13.66 -0.41 5.74
CA PHE A 229 12.46 -1.22 5.60
C PHE A 229 11.52 -0.69 4.50
N GLU A 230 11.50 0.62 4.24
CA GLU A 230 10.72 1.23 3.15
C GLU A 230 11.27 0.88 1.76
N PHE A 231 12.57 0.58 1.60
CA PHE A 231 13.09 0.17 0.28
C PHE A 231 12.40 -1.09 -0.25
N PHE A 232 12.03 -2.01 0.65
CA PHE A 232 11.39 -3.27 0.26
C PHE A 232 9.93 -3.07 -0.14
N TRP A 233 9.28 -2.01 0.33
CA TRP A 233 8.01 -1.58 -0.24
C TRP A 233 8.19 -1.15 -1.69
N SER A 234 9.18 -0.29 -1.97
CA SER A 234 9.46 0.20 -3.32
C SER A 234 9.90 -0.91 -4.27
N VAL A 235 10.61 -1.93 -3.79
CA VAL A 235 10.87 -3.16 -4.56
C VAL A 235 9.55 -3.84 -4.95
N GLY A 236 8.58 -3.91 -4.04
CA GLY A 236 7.23 -4.37 -4.33
C GLY A 236 6.55 -3.54 -5.43
N VAL A 237 6.63 -2.21 -5.35
CA VAL A 237 6.08 -1.30 -6.38
C VAL A 237 6.74 -1.53 -7.75
N ILE A 238 8.07 -1.62 -7.79
CA ILE A 238 8.82 -1.87 -9.04
C ILE A 238 8.40 -3.21 -9.65
N THR A 239 8.41 -4.27 -8.85
CA THR A 239 8.12 -5.62 -9.34
C THR A 239 6.67 -5.82 -9.74
N LEU A 240 5.72 -5.08 -9.14
CA LEU A 240 4.29 -5.18 -9.45
C LEU A 240 3.99 -5.01 -10.94
N GLY A 241 4.61 -4.01 -11.59
CA GLY A 241 4.38 -3.76 -13.02
C GLY A 241 4.80 -4.94 -13.90
N TRP A 242 5.84 -5.67 -13.51
CA TRP A 242 6.34 -6.82 -14.27
C TRP A 242 5.51 -8.08 -14.04
N LEU A 243 4.85 -8.21 -12.88
CA LEU A 243 3.96 -9.33 -12.58
C LEU A 243 2.68 -9.29 -13.42
N ASP A 244 2.19 -8.09 -13.76
CA ASP A 244 1.03 -7.88 -14.63
C ASP A 244 1.23 -8.49 -16.03
N ALA A 245 2.42 -8.28 -16.61
CA ALA A 245 2.76 -8.79 -17.95
C ALA A 245 2.76 -10.33 -18.04
N ALA A 246 2.74 -11.04 -16.91
CA ALA A 246 2.75 -12.49 -16.84
C ALA A 246 1.38 -13.10 -16.50
N ALA A 247 0.32 -12.30 -16.40
CA ALA A 247 -1.01 -12.77 -15.98
C ALA A 247 -2.07 -12.58 -17.07
N ASP A 248 -2.80 -13.67 -17.36
CA ASP A 248 -3.88 -13.68 -18.37
C ASP A 248 -5.25 -13.22 -17.82
N SER A 249 -5.36 -12.98 -16.51
CA SER A 249 -6.59 -12.46 -15.90
C SER A 249 -6.29 -11.70 -14.61
N TRP A 250 -7.20 -10.82 -14.21
CA TRP A 250 -7.09 -10.11 -12.93
C TRP A 250 -7.07 -11.08 -11.73
N SER A 251 -7.78 -12.21 -11.81
CA SER A 251 -7.78 -13.23 -10.75
C SER A 251 -6.40 -13.89 -10.64
N THR A 252 -5.83 -14.34 -11.76
CA THR A 252 -4.47 -14.92 -11.82
C THR A 252 -3.45 -13.93 -11.27
N LEU A 253 -3.55 -12.65 -11.65
CA LEU A 253 -2.67 -11.61 -11.16
C LEU A 253 -2.77 -11.44 -9.63
N HIS A 254 -3.99 -11.44 -9.08
CA HIS A 254 -4.20 -11.31 -7.63
C HIS A 254 -3.67 -12.53 -6.86
N LEU A 255 -3.75 -13.74 -7.44
CA LEU A 255 -3.13 -14.95 -6.91
C LEU A 255 -1.60 -14.87 -6.91
N THR A 256 -1.01 -14.33 -7.98
CA THR A 256 0.45 -14.13 -8.09
C THR A 256 1.01 -13.25 -6.97
N PHE A 257 0.22 -12.34 -6.40
CA PHE A 257 0.64 -11.56 -5.22
C PHE A 257 0.55 -12.34 -3.91
N SER A 258 -0.50 -13.16 -3.79
CA SER A 258 -0.88 -13.81 -2.53
C SER A 258 -0.12 -15.12 -2.30
N ILE A 259 0.07 -15.92 -3.34
CA ILE A 259 0.68 -17.26 -3.24
C ILE A 259 2.15 -17.20 -2.79
N PRO A 260 3.03 -16.35 -3.37
CA PRO A 260 4.42 -16.28 -2.93
C PRO A 260 4.56 -15.90 -1.45
N SER A 261 3.60 -15.14 -0.92
CA SER A 261 3.57 -14.71 0.47
C SER A 261 3.32 -15.86 1.47
N ILE A 262 2.82 -17.02 1.00
CA ILE A 262 2.70 -18.24 1.82
C ILE A 262 4.06 -18.66 2.37
N ILE A 263 5.16 -18.39 1.65
CA ILE A 263 6.50 -18.76 2.11
C ILE A 263 6.79 -18.20 3.50
N PHE A 264 6.38 -16.96 3.78
CA PHE A 264 6.59 -16.30 5.08
C PHE A 264 5.83 -17.00 6.21
N ILE A 265 4.70 -17.63 5.90
CA ILE A 265 3.95 -18.44 6.86
C ILE A 265 4.70 -19.76 7.14
N LEU A 266 5.25 -20.38 6.09
CA LEU A 266 6.01 -21.63 6.23
C LEU A 266 7.32 -21.43 7.01
N ILE A 267 8.01 -20.31 6.78
CA ILE A 267 9.29 -19.99 7.43
C ILE A 267 9.12 -19.26 8.78
N TRP A 268 7.93 -19.29 9.38
CA TRP A 268 7.59 -18.53 10.60
C TRP A 268 8.52 -18.77 11.79
N SER A 269 9.03 -20.00 11.93
CA SER A 269 9.92 -20.39 13.02
C SER A 269 11.20 -19.54 13.02
N PHE A 270 11.63 -19.10 11.84
CA PHE A 270 12.81 -18.28 11.63
C PHE A 270 12.62 -16.79 11.91
N PHE A 271 11.38 -16.30 12.03
CA PHE A 271 11.14 -14.92 12.42
C PHE A 271 11.62 -14.69 13.87
N PRO A 272 12.35 -13.58 14.14
CA PRO A 272 12.79 -13.24 15.48
C PRO A 272 11.61 -12.88 16.40
N GLU A 273 11.78 -13.10 17.70
CA GLU A 273 10.89 -12.52 18.72
C GLU A 273 11.51 -11.22 19.26
N SER A 274 10.69 -10.31 19.79
CA SER A 274 11.21 -9.08 20.40
C SER A 274 11.71 -9.33 21.83
N PRO A 275 13.03 -9.16 22.10
CA PRO A 275 13.57 -9.31 23.45
C PRO A 275 13.01 -8.24 24.41
N ARG A 276 12.83 -7.00 23.93
CA ARG A 276 12.27 -5.90 24.74
C ARG A 276 10.80 -6.13 25.07
N TRP A 277 10.03 -6.70 24.15
CA TRP A 277 8.65 -7.09 24.41
C TRP A 277 8.56 -8.18 25.48
N LEU A 278 9.40 -9.22 25.39
CA LEU A 278 9.43 -10.30 26.38
C LEU A 278 9.73 -9.79 27.78
N ILE A 279 10.73 -8.89 27.92
CA ILE A 279 11.09 -8.25 29.19
C ILE A 279 9.93 -7.40 29.72
N ALA A 280 9.29 -6.59 28.86
CA ALA A 280 8.17 -5.74 29.24
C ALA A 280 6.94 -6.54 29.75
N HIS A 281 6.78 -7.78 29.30
CA HIS A 281 5.69 -8.68 29.71
C HIS A 281 6.10 -9.67 30.81
N GLY A 282 7.25 -9.47 31.46
CA GLY A 282 7.72 -10.32 32.55
C GLY A 282 8.14 -11.74 32.13
N ARG A 283 8.28 -12.00 30.82
CA ARG A 283 8.74 -13.30 30.29
C ARG A 283 10.26 -13.37 30.27
N PHE A 284 10.87 -13.19 31.44
CA PHE A 284 12.32 -13.07 31.60
C PHE A 284 13.07 -14.32 31.16
N ASP A 285 12.58 -15.52 31.47
CA ASP A 285 13.28 -16.76 31.11
C ASP A 285 13.35 -16.95 29.57
N ASN A 286 12.27 -16.59 28.86
CA ASN A 286 12.26 -16.58 27.40
C ASN A 286 13.19 -15.50 26.82
N ALA A 287 13.23 -14.32 27.45
CA ALA A 287 14.14 -13.24 27.06
C ALA A 287 15.61 -13.64 27.26
N ASP A 288 15.95 -14.25 28.39
CA ASP A 288 17.29 -14.71 28.72
C ASP A 288 17.74 -15.81 27.74
N ASN A 289 16.88 -16.79 27.47
CA ASN A 289 17.16 -17.84 26.48
C ASN A 289 17.37 -17.27 25.07
N LEU A 290 16.53 -16.32 24.65
CA LEU A 290 16.69 -15.63 23.36
C LEU A 290 18.01 -14.86 23.29
N LEU A 291 18.33 -14.06 24.32
CA LEU A 291 19.55 -13.24 24.33
C LEU A 291 20.82 -14.08 24.40
N LYS A 292 20.81 -15.20 25.14
CA LYS A 292 21.91 -16.19 25.15
C LYS A 292 22.09 -16.84 23.78
N PHE A 293 20.99 -17.22 23.12
CA PHE A 293 21.03 -17.72 21.76
C PHE A 293 21.61 -16.68 20.78
N VAL A 294 21.17 -15.42 20.86
CA VAL A 294 21.67 -14.34 19.99
C VAL A 294 23.14 -14.04 20.24
N ALA A 295 23.57 -14.00 21.50
CA ALA A 295 24.97 -13.79 21.85
C ALA A 295 25.86 -14.91 21.27
N ASN A 296 25.47 -16.17 21.46
CA ASN A 296 26.18 -17.31 20.87
C ASN A 296 26.20 -17.26 19.33
N TYR A 297 25.07 -16.94 18.69
CA TYR A 297 24.98 -16.79 17.23
C TYR A 297 25.92 -15.69 16.71
N ASN A 298 26.10 -14.62 17.49
CA ASN A 298 26.99 -13.51 17.16
C ASN A 298 28.44 -13.71 17.65
N GLY A 299 28.78 -14.88 18.22
CA GLY A 299 30.11 -15.16 18.77
C GLY A 299 30.48 -14.25 19.94
N ARG A 300 29.52 -13.90 20.79
CA ARG A 300 29.69 -13.05 21.97
C ARG A 300 29.51 -13.84 23.26
N ASP A 301 30.44 -13.62 24.18
CA ASP A 301 30.36 -14.17 25.53
C ASP A 301 29.50 -13.27 26.42
N LEU A 302 28.51 -13.90 27.07
CA LEU A 302 27.72 -13.28 28.12
C LEU A 302 28.27 -13.72 29.49
N PRO A 303 28.17 -12.87 30.53
CA PRO A 303 28.44 -13.30 31.90
C PRO A 303 27.61 -14.54 32.26
N GLU A 304 28.17 -15.47 33.03
CA GLU A 304 27.46 -16.69 33.45
C GLU A 304 26.15 -16.38 34.19
N ASP A 305 26.14 -15.29 34.98
CA ASP A 305 24.98 -14.76 35.71
C ASP A 305 24.13 -13.77 34.89
N PHE A 306 24.24 -13.77 33.56
CA PHE A 306 23.43 -12.87 32.73
C PHE A 306 21.94 -13.17 32.91
N THR A 307 21.23 -12.19 33.47
CA THR A 307 19.78 -12.20 33.57
C THR A 307 19.19 -10.83 33.26
N THR A 308 18.04 -10.85 32.60
CA THR A 308 17.19 -9.68 32.39
C THR A 308 16.36 -9.32 33.62
N LYS A 309 16.34 -10.18 34.66
CA LYS A 309 15.71 -9.91 35.96
C LYS A 309 16.52 -8.84 36.71
N LYS A 310 16.15 -7.57 36.56
CA LYS A 310 16.59 -6.52 37.49
C LYS A 310 15.74 -6.60 38.77
N PRO A 311 16.31 -6.34 39.98
CA PRO A 311 15.49 -6.14 41.17
C PRO A 311 14.52 -4.98 40.90
N LEU A 312 13.28 -5.13 41.36
CA LEU A 312 12.13 -4.23 41.17
C LEU A 312 12.44 -2.79 41.64
N ILE A 313 13.18 -2.03 40.85
CA ILE A 313 12.97 -0.60 40.76
C ILE A 313 11.98 -0.48 39.63
N ALA A 314 10.72 -0.23 39.99
CA ALA A 314 9.68 0.17 39.07
C ALA A 314 10.17 1.40 38.29
N SER A 315 10.87 1.17 37.18
CA SER A 315 11.01 2.17 36.15
C SER A 315 9.61 2.29 35.57
N PRO A 316 8.93 3.44 35.71
CA PRO A 316 7.64 3.61 35.07
C PRO A 316 7.89 3.35 33.60
N GLY A 317 7.17 2.37 33.03
CA GLY A 317 7.32 1.95 31.64
C GLY A 317 7.42 3.18 30.77
N SER A 318 8.64 3.50 30.32
CA SER A 318 8.93 4.71 29.56
C SER A 318 8.51 4.47 28.12
N THR A 319 7.23 4.15 27.97
CA THR A 319 6.49 4.41 26.75
C THR A 319 6.60 5.91 26.53
N ILE A 320 7.46 6.29 25.58
CA ILE A 320 7.61 7.67 25.08
C ILE A 320 6.25 8.31 24.74
N CYS A 321 5.20 7.49 24.57
CA CYS A 321 3.80 7.89 24.44
C CYS A 321 3.11 8.52 25.68
N GLN A 322 3.57 8.32 26.92
CA GLN A 322 2.87 8.87 28.10
C GLN A 322 3.22 10.34 28.40
N LYS A 323 4.25 10.91 27.76
CA LYS A 323 4.70 12.29 27.99
C LYS A 323 4.40 13.26 26.84
N LEU A 324 3.82 12.78 25.75
CA LEU A 324 3.35 13.65 24.68
C LEU A 324 1.92 14.10 25.03
N PRO A 325 1.62 15.42 25.06
CA PRO A 325 0.25 15.87 25.32
C PRO A 325 -0.68 15.19 24.32
N LYS A 326 -1.84 14.70 24.75
CA LYS A 326 -2.82 13.96 23.91
C LYS A 326 -3.08 14.68 22.57
N PHE A 327 -3.07 16.02 22.61
CA PHE A 327 -3.15 16.91 21.45
C PHE A 327 -2.02 16.70 20.43
N ARG A 328 -0.75 16.56 20.86
CA ARG A 328 0.38 16.33 19.97
C ARG A 328 0.29 14.98 19.28
N VAL A 329 -0.13 13.93 19.98
CA VAL A 329 -0.37 12.61 19.37
C VAL A 329 -1.50 12.69 18.35
N PHE A 330 -2.59 13.39 18.67
CA PHE A 330 -3.69 13.63 17.75
C PHE A 330 -3.27 14.40 16.48
N CYS A 331 -2.54 15.51 16.62
CA CYS A 331 -1.99 16.26 15.49
C CYS A 331 -1.06 15.40 14.63
N LEU A 332 -0.19 14.62 15.27
CA LEU A 332 0.70 13.67 14.61
C LEU A 332 -0.09 12.65 13.77
N GLN A 333 -1.20 12.12 14.29
CA GLN A 333 -2.07 11.20 13.55
C GLN A 333 -2.79 11.86 12.37
N ILE A 334 -3.32 13.09 12.53
CA ILE A 334 -3.93 13.83 11.42
C ILE A 334 -2.91 14.11 10.33
N MET A 335 -1.71 14.56 10.70
CA MET A 335 -0.62 14.77 9.75
C MET A 335 -0.28 13.49 9.01
N TRP A 336 -0.19 12.36 9.71
CA TRP A 336 0.06 11.05 9.10
C TRP A 336 -1.03 10.66 8.10
N ILE A 337 -2.32 10.79 8.46
CA ILE A 337 -3.45 10.51 7.55
C ILE A 337 -3.40 11.40 6.32
N GLY A 338 -3.20 12.71 6.50
CA GLY A 338 -3.07 13.64 5.38
C GLY A 338 -1.92 13.25 4.46
N THR A 339 -0.76 12.92 5.03
CA THR A 339 0.44 12.47 4.31
C THR A 339 0.11 11.21 3.50
N VAL A 340 -0.51 10.21 4.12
CA VAL A 340 -0.95 8.95 3.49
C VAL A 340 -1.91 9.19 2.31
N VAL A 341 -2.93 10.03 2.49
CA VAL A 341 -3.91 10.35 1.43
C VAL A 341 -3.22 11.01 0.24
N HIS A 342 -2.33 11.98 0.48
CA HIS A 342 -1.59 12.65 -0.60
C HIS A 342 -0.72 11.67 -1.38
N TYR A 343 0.00 10.80 -0.68
CA TYR A 343 0.89 9.82 -1.31
C TYR A 343 0.15 8.83 -2.18
N TYR A 344 -0.93 8.24 -1.67
CA TYR A 344 -1.73 7.31 -2.44
C TYR A 344 -2.45 8.00 -3.59
N GLY A 345 -2.91 9.25 -3.40
CA GLY A 345 -3.42 10.07 -4.50
C GLY A 345 -2.41 10.23 -5.64
N ALA A 346 -1.15 10.55 -5.32
CA ALA A 346 -0.08 10.66 -6.31
C ALA A 346 0.21 9.32 -7.01
N LEU A 347 0.28 8.22 -6.26
CA LEU A 347 0.50 6.88 -6.83
C LEU A 347 -0.65 6.43 -7.75
N TYR A 348 -1.91 6.74 -7.42
CA TYR A 348 -3.03 6.39 -8.29
C TYR A 348 -3.10 7.27 -9.54
N ASN A 349 -2.57 8.49 -9.47
CA ASN A 349 -2.48 9.38 -10.62
C ASN A 349 -1.49 8.88 -11.69
N ILE A 350 -0.66 7.87 -11.40
CA ILE A 350 0.24 7.21 -12.37
C ILE A 350 -0.52 6.73 -13.62
N ARG A 351 -1.81 6.37 -13.49
CA ARG A 351 -2.65 6.01 -14.64
C ARG A 351 -2.80 7.14 -15.66
N ASN A 352 -2.91 8.37 -15.17
CA ASN A 352 -3.19 9.56 -15.97
C ASN A 352 -1.93 10.24 -16.50
N VAL A 353 -0.76 9.80 -16.03
CA VAL A 353 0.54 10.30 -16.47
C VAL A 353 0.84 9.79 -17.89
N GLY A 354 1.10 10.66 -18.86
CA GLY A 354 1.51 10.21 -20.20
C GLY A 354 2.90 9.58 -20.21
N GLY A 355 3.22 8.87 -21.30
CA GLY A 355 4.51 8.23 -21.51
C GLY A 355 4.41 6.72 -21.73
N PRO A 356 5.43 5.93 -21.35
CA PRO A 356 5.51 4.49 -21.63
C PRO A 356 4.42 3.68 -20.91
N THR A 357 4.36 2.37 -21.17
CA THR A 357 3.34 1.47 -20.63
C THR A 357 3.21 1.55 -19.09
N LEU A 358 2.04 1.23 -18.55
CA LEU A 358 1.75 1.32 -17.11
C LEU A 358 2.81 0.60 -16.22
N PRO A 359 3.27 -0.62 -16.56
CA PRO A 359 4.38 -1.28 -15.84
C PRO A 359 5.65 -0.45 -15.68
N ILE A 360 6.05 0.24 -16.74
CA ILE A 360 7.26 1.06 -16.77
C ILE A 360 7.07 2.30 -15.90
N ARG A 361 5.90 2.95 -15.99
CA ARG A 361 5.55 4.11 -15.15
C ARG A 361 5.54 3.74 -13.67
N THR A 362 4.96 2.61 -13.30
CA THR A 362 4.98 2.11 -11.91
C THR A 362 6.41 1.80 -11.44
N SER A 363 7.27 1.26 -12.31
CA SER A 363 8.68 1.03 -12.00
C SER A 363 9.45 2.34 -11.73
N PHE A 364 9.23 3.38 -12.52
CA PHE A 364 9.82 4.70 -12.27
C PHE A 364 9.33 5.31 -10.96
N ALA A 365 8.04 5.16 -10.63
CA ALA A 365 7.51 5.59 -9.34
C ALA A 365 8.23 4.89 -8.19
N GLY A 366 8.37 3.57 -8.21
CA GLY A 366 9.12 2.84 -7.18
C GLY A 366 10.60 3.22 -7.12
N ALA A 367 11.26 3.51 -8.25
CA ALA A 367 12.62 4.02 -8.24
C ALA A 367 12.72 5.42 -7.59
N ALA A 368 11.77 6.31 -7.87
CA ALA A 368 11.69 7.62 -7.23
C ALA A 368 11.50 7.51 -5.71
N GLU A 369 10.76 6.52 -5.23
CA GLU A 369 10.64 6.25 -3.79
C GLU A 369 11.96 5.84 -3.15
N ILE A 370 12.75 4.99 -3.82
CA ILE A 370 14.07 4.58 -3.32
C ILE A 370 14.97 5.82 -3.17
N ILE A 371 15.02 6.67 -4.20
CA ILE A 371 15.81 7.90 -4.17
C ILE A 371 15.33 8.81 -3.03
N GLY A 372 14.01 8.97 -2.87
CA GLY A 372 13.41 9.80 -1.82
C GLY A 372 13.70 9.26 -0.42
N THR A 373 13.73 7.94 -0.28
CA THR A 373 14.07 7.26 0.99
C THR A 373 15.54 7.44 1.34
N VAL A 374 16.46 7.37 0.36
CA VAL A 374 17.89 7.65 0.58
C VAL A 374 18.11 9.10 1.01
N ILE A 375 17.50 10.06 0.31
CA ILE A 375 17.60 11.49 0.65
C ILE A 375 16.99 11.75 2.03
N GLY A 376 15.81 11.18 2.31
CA GLY A 376 15.15 11.25 3.61
C GLY A 376 16.02 10.72 4.74
N LEU A 377 16.65 9.56 4.54
CA LEU A 377 17.58 8.97 5.50
C LEU A 377 18.80 9.88 5.74
N PHE A 378 19.39 10.42 4.68
CA PHE A 378 20.53 11.33 4.80
C PHE A 378 20.16 12.59 5.61
N LEU A 379 19.01 13.21 5.31
CA LEU A 379 18.52 14.37 6.04
C LEU A 379 18.18 14.05 7.50
N LEU A 380 17.61 12.88 7.78
CA LEU A 380 17.32 12.41 9.13
C LEU A 380 18.56 12.28 10.02
N LEU A 381 19.67 11.80 9.44
CA LEU A 381 20.93 11.58 10.16
C LEU A 381 21.72 12.89 10.34
N LYS A 382 21.60 13.84 9.41
CA LYS A 382 22.37 15.10 9.41
C LYS A 382 21.64 16.30 10.01
N SER A 383 20.31 16.38 9.86
CA SER A 383 19.54 17.57 10.23
C SER A 383 19.27 17.64 11.74
N LYS A 384 19.60 18.80 12.33
CA LYS A 384 19.23 19.15 13.71
C LYS A 384 17.79 19.67 13.82
N HIS A 385 17.20 20.16 12.72
CA HIS A 385 15.88 20.80 12.66
C HIS A 385 14.84 19.96 11.91
N LYS A 386 14.70 18.69 12.29
CA LYS A 386 13.89 17.67 11.59
C LYS A 386 12.46 18.13 11.28
N PHE A 387 11.78 18.75 12.25
CA PHE A 387 10.40 19.23 12.09
C PHE A 387 10.26 20.40 11.10
N GLY A 388 11.26 21.29 11.02
CA GLY A 388 11.26 22.40 10.07
C GLY A 388 11.47 21.92 8.64
N THR A 389 12.44 21.01 8.44
CA THR A 389 12.68 20.36 7.14
C THR A 389 11.46 19.56 6.68
N LEU A 390 10.83 18.81 7.61
CA LEU A 390 9.61 18.07 7.35
C LEU A 390 8.46 18.97 6.89
N SER A 391 8.18 20.04 7.64
CA SER A 391 7.10 20.97 7.32
C SER A 391 7.27 21.60 5.94
N LEU A 392 8.50 22.03 5.60
CA LEU A 392 8.81 22.58 4.28
C LEU A 392 8.57 21.57 3.16
N LEU A 393 9.01 20.32 3.32
CA LEU A 393 8.82 19.28 2.31
C LEU A 393 7.35 18.90 2.12
N LEU A 394 6.58 18.84 3.21
CA LEU A 394 5.13 18.62 3.14
C LEU A 394 4.42 19.78 2.45
N LEU A 395 4.85 21.03 2.67
CA LEU A 395 4.33 22.19 1.97
C LEU A 395 4.65 22.13 0.47
N ILE A 396 5.88 21.81 0.08
CA ILE A 396 6.27 21.67 -1.34
C ILE A 396 5.51 20.51 -1.99
N GLY A 397 5.38 19.37 -1.30
CA GLY A 397 4.58 18.23 -1.75
C GLY A 397 3.10 18.60 -1.94
N GLY A 398 2.51 19.30 -0.96
CA GLY A 398 1.11 19.75 -1.01
C GLY A 398 0.86 20.79 -2.12
N THR A 399 1.74 21.77 -2.29
CA THR A 399 1.61 22.77 -3.36
C THR A 399 1.76 22.14 -4.74
N SER A 400 2.70 21.21 -4.92
CA SER A 400 2.85 20.50 -6.20
C SER A 400 1.63 19.63 -6.55
N CYS A 401 0.94 19.06 -5.55
CA CYS A 401 -0.32 18.34 -5.76
C CYS A 401 -1.44 19.30 -6.20
N ALA A 402 -1.59 20.44 -5.51
CA ALA A 402 -2.56 21.47 -5.88
C ALA A 402 -2.34 22.01 -7.31
N THR A 403 -1.08 22.18 -7.73
CA THR A 403 -0.77 22.60 -9.10
C THR A 403 -1.05 21.51 -10.14
N SER A 404 -1.00 20.23 -9.77
CA SER A 404 -1.33 19.13 -10.68
C SER A 404 -2.82 19.12 -11.05
N PHE A 405 -3.70 19.54 -10.13
CA PHE A 405 -5.14 19.71 -10.39
C PHE A 405 -5.45 20.92 -11.28
N ALA A 406 -4.54 21.90 -11.38
CA ALA A 406 -4.72 23.07 -12.22
C ALA A 406 -4.38 22.82 -13.71
N ILE A 407 -3.81 21.64 -14.03
CA ILE A 407 -3.50 21.26 -15.41
C ILE A 407 -4.79 20.80 -16.09
N PRO A 408 -5.28 21.50 -17.14
CA PRO A 408 -6.52 21.13 -17.81
C PRO A 408 -6.39 19.76 -18.49
N PRO A 409 -7.45 18.93 -18.49
CA PRO A 409 -7.44 17.58 -19.06
C PRO A 409 -7.30 17.54 -20.59
N ASN A 410 -7.17 18.70 -21.26
CA ASN A 410 -7.03 18.79 -22.70
C ASN A 410 -5.63 18.33 -23.14
N GLY A 411 -5.46 17.00 -23.22
CA GLY A 411 -4.70 16.15 -24.15
C GLY A 411 -3.40 16.61 -24.83
N GLN A 412 -2.82 17.78 -24.52
CA GLN A 412 -1.54 18.17 -25.08
C GLN A 412 -0.44 17.35 -24.38
N ILE A 413 0.38 16.68 -25.19
CA ILE A 413 1.49 15.81 -24.75
C ILE A 413 2.41 16.55 -23.76
N SER A 414 2.60 17.86 -23.94
CA SER A 414 3.35 18.73 -23.02
C SER A 414 2.79 18.78 -21.59
N ASN A 415 1.47 18.71 -21.42
CA ASN A 415 0.81 18.72 -20.11
C ASN A 415 0.96 17.38 -19.38
N LEU A 416 1.03 16.28 -20.14
CA LEU A 416 1.17 14.92 -19.61
C LEU A 416 2.60 14.64 -19.11
N ASP A 417 3.63 15.10 -19.83
CA ASP A 417 5.03 15.01 -19.38
C ASP A 417 5.28 15.86 -18.13
N THR A 418 4.63 17.02 -18.08
CA THR A 418 4.65 17.91 -16.92
C THR A 418 4.00 17.24 -15.70
N LEU A 419 2.82 16.63 -15.88
CA LEU A 419 2.13 15.86 -14.83
C LEU A 419 2.95 14.66 -14.35
N SER A 420 3.67 13.99 -15.27
CA SER A 420 4.62 12.92 -14.94
C SER A 420 5.70 13.40 -13.98
N PHE A 421 6.37 14.49 -14.34
CA PHE A 421 7.43 15.09 -13.55
C PHE A 421 6.94 15.50 -12.15
N TYR A 422 5.78 16.15 -12.07
CA TYR A 422 5.18 16.52 -10.78
C TYR A 422 4.85 15.30 -9.91
N THR A 423 4.29 14.24 -10.49
CA THR A 423 3.91 13.02 -9.74
C THR A 423 5.16 12.34 -9.16
N HIS A 424 6.23 12.21 -9.94
CA HIS A 424 7.47 11.60 -9.45
C HIS A 424 8.16 12.46 -8.38
N ILE A 425 8.15 13.79 -8.54
CA ILE A 425 8.65 14.72 -7.51
C ILE A 425 7.81 14.64 -6.24
N GLN A 426 6.49 14.54 -6.34
CA GLN A 426 5.61 14.38 -5.17
C GLN A 426 5.94 13.11 -4.40
N ILE A 427 6.08 11.98 -5.10
CA ILE A 427 6.45 10.69 -4.51
C ILE A 427 7.81 10.79 -3.81
N LEU A 428 8.78 11.46 -4.45
CA LEU A 428 10.11 11.73 -3.91
C LEU A 428 10.02 12.56 -2.62
N LEU A 429 9.40 13.75 -2.69
CA LEU A 429 9.27 14.68 -1.57
C LEU A 429 8.50 14.07 -0.40
N PHE A 430 7.45 13.31 -0.71
CA PHE A 430 6.69 12.56 0.29
C PHE A 430 7.58 11.57 1.03
N HIS A 431 8.38 10.76 0.32
CA HIS A 431 9.25 9.78 0.98
C HIS A 431 10.32 10.46 1.85
N ILE A 432 10.83 11.61 1.41
CA ILE A 432 11.74 12.41 2.23
C ILE A 432 11.03 12.89 3.50
N ALA A 433 9.81 13.42 3.38
CA ALA A 433 8.98 13.89 4.49
C ALA A 433 8.57 12.77 5.46
N LYS A 434 7.98 11.68 4.95
CA LYS A 434 7.57 10.50 5.73
C LYS A 434 8.70 10.00 6.62
N ASN A 435 9.92 9.90 6.08
CA ASN A 435 11.06 9.43 6.86
C ASN A 435 11.46 10.45 7.94
N LEU A 436 11.45 11.76 7.66
CA LEU A 436 11.76 12.79 8.66
C LEU A 436 10.82 12.82 9.88
N TYR A 437 9.65 12.19 9.77
CA TYR A 437 8.65 12.10 10.83
C TYR A 437 8.95 10.99 11.87
N PHE A 438 9.64 9.91 11.48
CA PHE A 438 10.03 8.80 12.35
C PHE A 438 11.49 8.93 12.82
#